data_AF-A0A0N7GT99-F1
#
_entry.id   AF-A0A0N7GT99-F1
#
_cell.length_a   1.000
_cell.length_b   1.000
_cell.length_c   1.000
_cell.angle_alpha   90.00
_cell.angle_beta   90.00
_cell.angle_gamma   90.00
#
_symmetry.space_group_name_H-M   'P 1'
#
loop_
_entity.id
_entity.type
_entity.pdbx_description
1 polymer ?
#
loop_
_entity_poly.entity_id
_entity_poly.type
_entity_poly.pdbx_seq_one_letter_code
_entity_poly.pdbx_strand_id
1 'polypeptide(L)' 'MKHRPLSDLTVQRIARGIALLLGVRPTPADPEPRDESGRYISPHRLAVRAKCREQCAKIGREVPEALR' A
#
# COMPACT_ATOMS: atom_id res chain seq x y z
N MET A 1 14.42 10.66 19.91
CA MET A 1 15.37 10.18 18.88
C MET A 1 14.73 10.37 17.52
N LYS A 2 15.24 11.26 16.65
CA LYS A 2 14.66 11.51 15.32
C LYS A 2 15.13 10.41 14.36
N HIS A 3 14.26 9.48 13.99
CA HIS A 3 14.53 8.52 12.92
C HIS A 3 14.67 9.30 11.60
N ARG A 4 15.89 9.37 11.05
CA ARG A 4 16.06 9.81 9.66
C ARG A 4 15.67 8.63 8.76
N PRO A 5 14.72 8.80 7.84
CA PRO A 5 14.40 7.73 6.90
C PRO A 5 15.67 7.41 6.08
N LEU A 6 15.97 6.12 5.94
CA LEU A 6 17.00 5.65 5.02
C LEU A 6 16.63 6.12 3.61
N SER A 7 17.63 6.54 2.83
CA SER A 7 17.39 6.87 1.42
C SER A 7 16.89 5.62 0.68
N ASP A 8 15.97 5.82 -0.28
CA ASP A 8 15.36 4.75 -1.09
C ASP A 8 16.42 3.83 -1.72
N LEU A 9 17.54 4.41 -2.16
CA LEU A 9 18.70 3.70 -2.69
C LEU A 9 19.36 2.75 -1.67
N THR A 10 19.42 3.14 -0.40
CA THR A 10 19.97 2.31 0.69
C THR A 10 19.05 1.12 0.96
N VAL A 11 17.74 1.36 0.98
CA VAL A 11 16.72 0.32 1.19
C VAL A 11 16.78 -0.72 0.06
N GLN A 12 16.87 -0.27 -1.20
CA GLN A 12 16.99 -1.16 -2.35
C GLN A 12 18.27 -2.00 -2.32
N ARG A 13 19.40 -1.42 -1.92
CA ARG A 13 20.68 -2.14 -1.80
C ARG A 13 20.63 -3.23 -0.73
N ILE A 14 20.05 -2.93 0.44
CA ILE A 14 19.89 -3.90 1.53
C ILE A 14 18.94 -5.02 1.09
N ALA A 15 17.78 -4.68 0.53
CA ALA A 15 16.81 -5.66 0.04
C ALA A 15 17.44 -6.61 -1.01
N ARG A 16 18.24 -6.08 -1.94
CA ARG A 16 18.96 -6.88 -2.93
C ARG A 16 20.00 -7.80 -2.31
N GLY A 17 20.74 -7.34 -1.30
CA GLY A 17 21.71 -8.15 -0.57
C GLY A 17 21.05 -9.32 0.16
N ILE A 18 19.93 -9.06 0.85
CA ILE A 18 19.15 -10.10 1.54
C ILE A 18 18.58 -11.11 0.54
N ALA A 19 18.02 -10.64 -0.58
CA ALA A 19 17.48 -11.51 -1.62
C ALA A 19 18.54 -12.47 -2.21
N LEU A 20 19.78 -11.97 -2.45
CA LEU A 20 20.91 -12.80 -2.88
C LEU A 20 21.30 -13.86 -1.85
N LEU A 21 21.34 -13.52 -0.57
CA LEU A 21 21.66 -14.48 0.50
C LEU A 21 20.60 -15.58 0.64
N LEU A 22 19.33 -15.23 0.43
CA LEU A 22 18.22 -16.18 0.52
C LEU A 22 17.99 -16.95 -0.79
N GLY A 23 18.70 -16.63 -1.87
CA GLY A 23 18.48 -17.24 -3.20
C GLY A 23 17.10 -16.92 -3.80
N VAL A 24 16.43 -15.87 -3.31
CA VAL A 24 15.11 -15.46 -3.77
C VAL A 24 15.26 -14.26 -4.69
N ARG A 25 14.46 -14.19 -5.76
CA ARG A 25 14.40 -12.96 -6.56
C ARG A 25 13.77 -11.86 -5.71
N PRO A 26 14.40 -10.67 -5.59
CA PRO A 26 13.78 -9.56 -4.89
C PRO A 26 12.48 -9.24 -5.62
N THR A 27 11.34 -9.51 -4.97
CA THR A 27 10.05 -9.02 -5.43
C THR A 27 10.11 -7.50 -5.28
N PRO A 28 9.77 -6.73 -6.33
CA PRO A 28 9.58 -5.30 -6.15
C PRO A 28 8.53 -5.14 -5.05
N ALA A 29 8.87 -4.38 -4.02
CA ALA A 29 7.87 -3.97 -3.05
C ALA A 29 6.80 -3.22 -3.85
N ASP A 30 5.55 -3.68 -3.79
CA ASP A 30 4.47 -2.99 -4.47
C ASP A 30 4.45 -1.53 -3.99
N PRO A 31 4.35 -0.57 -4.91
CA PRO A 31 4.32 0.84 -4.53
C PRO A 31 3.17 1.04 -3.55
N GLU A 32 3.49 1.64 -2.40
CA GLU A 32 2.48 1.91 -1.39
C GLU A 32 1.35 2.74 -2.02
N PRO A 33 0.08 2.36 -1.78
CA PRO A 33 -1.03 3.06 -2.41
C PRO A 33 -1.08 4.51 -1.94
N ARG A 34 -1.22 5.42 -2.90
CA ARG A 34 -1.32 6.87 -2.67
C ARG A 34 -2.59 7.42 -3.28
N ASP A 35 -3.13 8.47 -2.67
CA ASP A 35 -4.25 9.23 -3.23
C ASP A 35 -3.78 10.17 -4.35
N GLU A 36 -4.73 10.86 -5.00
CA GLU A 36 -4.46 11.84 -6.05
C GLU A 36 -3.58 13.01 -5.57
N SER A 37 -3.55 13.26 -4.25
CA SER A 37 -2.69 14.26 -3.61
C SER A 37 -1.31 13.71 -3.23
N GLY A 38 -1.02 12.44 -3.55
CA GLY A 38 0.23 11.77 -3.22
C GLY A 38 0.36 11.32 -1.76
N ARG A 39 -0.69 11.41 -0.95
CA ARG A 39 -0.69 10.95 0.45
C ARG A 39 -0.87 9.44 0.52
N TYR A 40 -0.18 8.82 1.47
CA TYR A 40 -0.30 7.40 1.73
C TYR A 40 -1.74 7.02 2.13
N ILE A 41 -2.28 6.00 1.46
CA ILE A 41 -3.54 5.37 1.83
C ILE A 41 -3.22 4.05 2.52
N SER A 42 -3.70 3.88 3.75
CA SER A 42 -3.59 2.59 4.43
C SER A 42 -4.29 1.48 3.62
N PRO A 43 -3.68 0.31 3.43
CA PRO A 43 -4.32 -0.86 2.84
C PRO A 43 -5.66 -1.22 3.52
N HIS A 44 -5.76 -0.97 4.83
CA HIS A 44 -7.01 -1.17 5.56
C HIS A 44 -8.14 -0.27 5.04
N ARG A 45 -7.86 1.01 4.76
CA ARG A 45 -8.86 1.93 4.17
C ARG A 45 -9.32 1.47 2.79
N LEU A 46 -8.41 0.97 1.96
CA LEU A 46 -8.76 0.40 0.65
C LEU A 46 -9.69 -0.81 0.79
N ALA A 47 -9.35 -1.72 1.71
CA ALA A 47 -10.17 -2.90 1.97
C ALA A 47 -11.58 -2.53 2.47
N VAL A 48 -11.71 -1.56 3.37
CA VAL A 48 -13.00 -1.05 3.85
C VAL A 48 -13.84 -0.45 2.71
N ARG A 49 -13.22 0.36 1.84
CA ARG A 49 -13.90 0.95 0.66
C ARG A 49 -14.37 -0.13 -0.32
N ALA A 50 -13.51 -1.11 -0.61
CA ALA A 50 -13.85 -2.24 -1.46
C ALA A 50 -15.04 -3.04 -0.88
N LYS A 51 -15.01 -3.31 0.42
CA LYS A 51 -16.09 -4.06 1.08
C LYS A 51 -17.41 -3.29 1.11
N CYS A 52 -17.34 -1.98 1.34
CA CYS A 52 -18.52 -1.12 1.31
C CYS A 52 -19.17 -1.09 -0.08
N ARG A 53 -18.37 -0.96 -1.16
CA ARG A 53 -18.86 -1.06 -2.55
C ARG A 53 -19.58 -2.38 -2.81
N GLU A 54 -18.98 -3.49 -2.38
CA GLU A 54 -19.57 -4.83 -2.52
C GLU A 54 -20.92 -4.94 -1.78
N GLN A 55 -20.99 -4.44 -0.54
CA GLN A 55 -22.21 -4.49 0.27
C GLN A 55 -23.31 -3.58 -0.29
N CYS A 56 -22.97 -2.34 -0.66
CA CYS A 56 -23.91 -1.40 -1.28
C CYS A 56 -24.49 -1.96 -2.59
N ALA A 57 -23.67 -2.58 -3.43
CA ALA A 57 -24.14 -3.24 -4.66
C ALA A 57 -25.12 -4.39 -4.36
N LYS A 58 -24.87 -5.19 -3.32
CA LYS A 58 -25.74 -6.30 -2.91
C LYS A 58 -27.12 -5.84 -2.42
N ILE A 59 -27.17 -4.70 -1.73
CA ILE A 59 -28.43 -4.15 -1.16
C ILE A 59 -29.10 -3.12 -2.08
N GLY A 60 -28.56 -2.88 -3.28
CA GLY A 60 -29.09 -1.91 -4.24
C GLY A 60 -29.02 -0.45 -3.75
N ARG A 61 -28.03 -0.12 -2.92
CA ARG A 61 -27.81 1.25 -2.41
C ARG A 61 -26.55 1.86 -2.98
N GLU A 62 -26.49 3.19 -2.97
CA GLU A 62 -25.27 3.92 -3.32
C GLU A 62 -24.21 3.84 -2.21
N VAL A 63 -22.95 3.98 -2.61
CA VAL A 63 -21.81 4.05 -1.67
C VAL A 63 -21.75 5.46 -1.07
N PRO A 64 -21.65 5.59 0.26
CA PRO A 64 -21.55 6.90 0.92
C PRO A 64 -20.39 7.74 0.36
N GLU A 65 -20.60 9.05 0.19
CA GLU A 65 -19.58 9.96 -0.37
C GLU A 65 -18.27 9.97 0.43
N ALA A 66 -18.34 9.84 1.76
CA ALA A 66 -17.15 9.76 2.62
C ALA A 66 -16.23 8.56 2.28
N LEU A 67 -16.76 7.56 1.58
CA LEU A 67 -16.06 6.34 1.19
C LEU A 67 -15.83 6.23 -0.33
N ARG A 68 -16.23 7.24 -1.12
CA ARG A 68 -15.81 7.36 -2.53
C ARG A 68 -14.30 7.59 -2.60
#